data_AF-A0A7X7B9A7-F1
#
_entry.id   AF-A0A7X7B9A7-F1
#
_cell.length_a   1.000
_cell.length_b   1.000
_cell.length_c   1.000
_cell.angle_alpha   90.00
_cell.angle_beta   90.00
_cell.angle_gamma   90.00
#
_symmetry.space_group_name_H-M   'P 1'
#
loop_
_entity.id
_entity.type
_entity.pdbx_description
1 polymer ?
#
loop_
_entity_poly.entity_id
_entity_poly.type
_entity_poly.pdbx_seq_one_letter_code
_entity_poly.pdbx_strand_id
1 'polypeptide(L)'
;RADDGLRYAGKQFFLAGDGWRTHQDLAFGPGKTGNTARNYALLTVTVSGTDRLSYGMPRTSRGPSMNGFSIRVVDHQPPSVAQPGPKEAPVMALPMPADVEKILFVKRFTYNSNHYYTEFINSSWMPGGNLCVLDVKTGNVRDLVPELSSGVFERYDLSFDATRVVFAWKKGPQDGYRLYEVHVDGTGLRQLTFPPSNEAELERSYRNDPGYHHGTDDLCPCYLPDGGIAFVSTRCQYGILCDPADNFTTTVLYRMDGDGNNLTKLSNSSVSETGPSMLPDGRVLYTRWEYVDKGAVSAKCLWAMRPDGTASVEVFGNDIDFPPTLNFGRVIPDMSQGYVVMGVPHYPNNNVGTVIRLDLTKSIRTHEPMTWMTPTVDIRTEGGFHFENSAGVWEKDPEGTGPLFADVYPLSASLFLVAHKPGGTVWTDAKGYGLYLLDECGAVCEVYRDPAISCWRPMPLRPRPVPPVMASSVNAELATRS
;
A
#
# COMPACT_ATOMS: atom_id res chain seq x y z
N ARG A 1 18.34 -47.65 -24.01
CA ARG A 1 18.72 -47.10 -22.69
C ARG A 1 18.99 -45.63 -22.90
N ALA A 2 17.97 -44.83 -22.58
CA ALA A 2 17.97 -43.37 -22.54
C ALA A 2 18.87 -42.90 -21.35
N ASP A 3 19.35 -41.67 -21.19
CA ASP A 3 18.94 -40.35 -21.66
C ASP A 3 20.15 -39.39 -21.62
N ASP A 4 20.29 -38.61 -22.69
CA ASP A 4 20.39 -37.14 -22.74
C ASP A 4 21.04 -36.38 -21.57
N GLY A 5 22.27 -35.96 -21.80
CA GLY A 5 22.92 -34.88 -21.04
C GLY A 5 22.24 -33.54 -21.33
N LEU A 6 21.55 -32.99 -20.32
CA LEU A 6 21.02 -31.63 -20.31
C LEU A 6 22.15 -30.61 -20.51
N ARG A 7 22.26 -30.06 -21.73
CA ARG A 7 22.98 -28.81 -22.00
C ARG A 7 22.01 -27.66 -21.72
N TYR A 8 22.17 -26.96 -20.60
CA TYR A 8 21.55 -25.65 -20.43
C TYR A 8 22.25 -24.65 -21.35
N ALA A 9 21.66 -24.41 -22.52
CA ALA A 9 22.02 -23.30 -23.41
C ALA A 9 20.95 -22.20 -23.28
N GLY A 10 20.84 -21.60 -22.10
CA GLY A 10 20.05 -20.38 -21.90
C GLY A 10 20.96 -19.17 -22.02
N LYS A 11 20.80 -18.36 -23.07
CA LYS A 11 21.32 -16.98 -23.03
C LYS A 11 20.44 -16.21 -22.03
N GLN A 12 20.96 -15.92 -20.85
CA GLN A 12 20.34 -14.92 -19.97
C GLN A 12 20.90 -13.55 -20.31
N PHE A 13 20.02 -12.60 -20.61
CA PHE A 13 20.37 -11.20 -20.83
C PHE A 13 20.20 -10.46 -19.51
N PHE A 14 21.20 -9.65 -19.15
CA PHE A 14 21.16 -8.79 -17.97
C PHE A 14 21.18 -7.34 -18.44
N LEU A 15 20.19 -6.55 -18.05
CA LEU A 15 20.21 -5.10 -18.22
C LEU A 15 20.87 -4.50 -16.98
N ALA A 16 22.11 -4.06 -17.13
CA ALA A 16 22.75 -3.22 -16.12
C ALA A 16 22.30 -1.78 -16.35
N GLY A 17 21.41 -1.27 -15.50
CA GLY A 17 21.23 0.17 -15.32
C GLY A 17 22.38 0.73 -14.49
N ASP A 18 22.70 2.01 -14.70
CA ASP A 18 23.90 2.65 -14.19
C ASP A 18 24.08 2.48 -12.67
N GLY A 19 25.25 1.94 -12.28
CA GLY A 19 25.87 2.23 -10.99
C GLY A 19 25.47 1.42 -9.77
N TRP A 20 25.37 0.08 -9.83
CA TRP A 20 25.28 -0.74 -8.61
C TRP A 20 26.21 -1.95 -8.57
N ARG A 21 26.76 -2.21 -7.38
CA ARG A 21 27.22 -3.55 -6.94
C ARG A 21 25.97 -4.38 -6.65
N THR A 22 25.76 -5.43 -7.41
CA THR A 22 24.74 -6.46 -7.11
C THR A 22 25.37 -7.55 -6.24
N HIS A 23 24.68 -7.92 -5.16
CA HIS A 23 24.94 -9.15 -4.39
C HIS A 23 23.86 -10.16 -4.76
N GLN A 24 24.24 -11.30 -5.35
CA GLN A 24 23.30 -12.38 -5.57
C GLN A 24 23.95 -13.72 -5.20
N ASP A 25 23.33 -14.42 -4.25
CA ASP A 25 23.68 -15.78 -3.91
C ASP A 25 23.05 -16.74 -4.94
N LEU A 26 23.90 -17.35 -5.77
CA LEU A 26 23.45 -18.41 -6.68
C LEU A 26 23.53 -19.76 -5.93
N ALA A 27 22.37 -20.27 -5.53
CA ALA A 27 22.26 -21.62 -4.98
C ALA A 27 22.10 -22.64 -6.12
N PHE A 28 23.15 -23.42 -6.39
CA PHE A 28 23.04 -24.58 -7.28
C PHE A 28 22.68 -25.83 -6.47
N GLY A 29 21.50 -26.41 -6.74
CA GLY A 29 21.09 -27.70 -6.19
C GLY A 29 21.58 -28.87 -7.07
N PRO A 30 21.91 -30.04 -6.50
CA PRO A 30 22.22 -31.22 -7.31
C PRO A 30 20.94 -31.80 -7.91
N GLY A 31 21.03 -32.25 -9.17
CA GLY A 31 20.05 -33.16 -9.74
C GLY A 31 19.92 -34.42 -8.88
N LYS A 32 18.71 -35.00 -8.82
CA LYS A 32 18.38 -36.15 -7.97
C LYS A 32 19.33 -37.33 -8.20
N THR A 33 20.20 -37.63 -7.24
CA THR A 33 20.70 -38.99 -6.99
C THR A 33 21.03 -39.19 -5.51
N GLY A 34 20.46 -40.24 -4.91
CA GLY A 34 21.08 -41.09 -3.89
C GLY A 34 21.61 -40.44 -2.60
N ASN A 35 20.88 -40.71 -1.51
CA ASN A 35 21.20 -40.56 -0.09
C ASN A 35 22.72 -40.54 0.27
N THR A 36 23.38 -39.37 0.25
CA THR A 36 24.61 -39.03 1.03
C THR A 36 24.91 -37.52 0.94
N ALA A 37 25.55 -36.98 1.99
CA ALA A 37 25.86 -35.58 2.31
C ALA A 37 25.79 -34.51 1.18
N ARG A 38 25.01 -33.45 1.43
CA ARG A 38 24.84 -32.28 0.54
C ARG A 38 26.03 -31.32 0.71
N ASN A 39 26.88 -31.19 -0.31
CA ASN A 39 27.87 -30.12 -0.38
C ASN A 39 27.30 -28.97 -1.22
N TYR A 40 27.18 -27.78 -0.63
CA TYR A 40 26.87 -26.55 -1.35
C TYR A 40 28.18 -25.82 -1.66
N ALA A 41 28.30 -25.23 -2.85
CA ALA A 41 29.36 -24.28 -3.16
C ALA A 41 28.73 -22.90 -3.29
N LEU A 42 29.18 -21.95 -2.46
CA LEU A 42 28.82 -20.54 -2.56
C LEU A 42 29.75 -19.89 -3.59
N LEU A 43 29.19 -19.32 -4.66
CA LEU A 43 29.94 -18.50 -5.61
C LEU A 43 29.60 -17.03 -5.35
N THR A 44 30.57 -16.26 -4.85
CA THR A 44 30.44 -14.81 -4.71
C THR A 44 31.03 -14.12 -5.93
N VAL A 45 30.21 -13.35 -6.65
CA VAL A 45 30.66 -12.52 -7.78
C VAL A 45 30.51 -11.06 -7.37
N THR A 46 31.63 -10.32 -7.44
CA THR A 46 31.62 -8.87 -7.21
C THR A 46 31.94 -8.17 -8.52
N VAL A 47 31.02 -7.33 -9.00
CA VAL A 47 31.23 -6.48 -10.18
C VAL A 47 31.55 -5.07 -9.69
N SER A 48 32.69 -4.52 -10.11
CA SER A 48 33.17 -3.20 -9.68
C SER A 48 33.77 -2.41 -10.83
N GLY A 49 33.11 -1.33 -11.25
CA GLY A 49 33.64 -0.38 -12.22
C GLY A 49 33.90 -0.98 -13.61
N THR A 50 34.07 -0.12 -14.60
CA THR A 50 34.19 -0.49 -16.01
C THR A 50 35.29 -1.55 -16.23
N ASP A 51 34.85 -2.70 -16.73
CA ASP A 51 35.60 -3.65 -17.57
C ASP A 51 36.26 -4.87 -16.91
N ARG A 52 36.15 -5.09 -15.57
CA ARG A 52 36.71 -6.32 -14.96
C ARG A 52 35.78 -6.99 -13.94
N LEU A 53 35.67 -8.31 -14.08
CA LEU A 53 34.99 -9.21 -13.16
C LEU A 53 36.03 -10.04 -12.41
N SER A 54 35.98 -10.06 -11.08
CA SER A 54 36.87 -10.86 -10.23
C SER A 54 36.05 -11.82 -9.39
N TYR A 55 36.47 -13.08 -9.27
CA TYR A 55 35.83 -14.07 -8.40
C TYR A 55 36.89 -14.79 -7.56
N GLY A 56 36.52 -15.22 -6.35
CA GLY A 56 37.35 -16.04 -5.47
C GLY A 56 36.58 -17.31 -5.07
N MET A 57 37.20 -18.49 -5.24
CA MET A 57 36.64 -19.73 -4.68
C MET A 57 37.23 -19.99 -3.29
N PRO A 58 36.42 -20.38 -2.29
CA PRO A 58 36.95 -20.94 -1.05
C PRO A 58 37.61 -22.29 -1.33
N ARG A 59 38.86 -22.47 -0.89
CA ARG A 59 39.52 -23.79 -0.92
C ARG A 59 38.89 -24.70 0.14
N THR A 60 38.05 -25.64 -0.25
CA THR A 60 37.64 -26.75 0.62
C THR A 60 38.67 -27.89 0.52
N SER A 61 39.04 -28.50 1.64
CA SER A 61 40.12 -29.51 1.72
C SER A 61 39.78 -30.89 1.15
N ARG A 62 38.56 -31.12 0.64
CA ARG A 62 38.15 -32.39 -0.02
C ARG A 62 37.03 -32.14 -1.05
N GLY A 63 37.27 -32.42 -2.34
CA GLY A 63 36.22 -32.50 -3.37
C GLY A 63 36.65 -31.99 -4.75
N PRO A 64 36.08 -32.52 -5.86
CA PRO A 64 36.62 -32.35 -7.21
C PRO A 64 36.47 -30.91 -7.71
N SER A 65 37.48 -30.42 -8.42
CA SER A 65 37.48 -29.13 -9.11
C SER A 65 36.41 -29.10 -10.20
N MET A 66 35.45 -28.18 -10.12
CA MET A 66 34.65 -27.82 -11.29
C MET A 66 35.54 -27.07 -12.28
N ASN A 67 35.94 -27.76 -13.35
CA ASN A 67 36.63 -27.15 -14.49
C ASN A 67 35.59 -26.64 -15.50
N GLY A 68 35.66 -25.34 -15.81
CA GLY A 68 35.19 -24.79 -17.08
C GLY A 68 33.86 -24.06 -17.05
N PHE A 69 33.91 -22.74 -16.80
CA PHE A 69 32.94 -21.79 -17.34
C PHE A 69 33.69 -20.56 -17.85
N SER A 70 33.20 -19.96 -18.93
CA SER A 70 33.75 -18.74 -19.54
C SER A 70 32.66 -17.68 -19.59
N ILE A 71 32.98 -16.47 -19.12
CA ILE A 71 32.09 -15.31 -19.14
C ILE A 71 32.64 -14.33 -20.18
N ARG A 72 31.80 -13.82 -21.08
CA ARG A 72 32.17 -12.83 -22.09
C ARG A 72 31.25 -11.62 -21.98
N VAL A 73 31.82 -10.45 -21.68
CA VAL A 73 31.11 -9.16 -21.68
C VAL A 73 30.97 -8.70 -23.13
N VAL A 74 29.76 -8.29 -23.54
CA VAL A 74 29.50 -7.72 -24.86
C VAL A 74 28.93 -6.32 -24.64
N ASP A 75 29.59 -5.34 -25.26
CA ASP A 75 29.40 -3.89 -25.21
C ASP A 75 27.96 -3.39 -24.95
N HIS A 76 27.81 -2.37 -24.10
CA HIS A 76 26.60 -1.53 -24.05
C HIS A 76 26.98 -0.08 -23.77
N GLN A 77 26.88 0.79 -24.79
CA GLN A 77 26.78 2.23 -24.58
C GLN A 77 25.31 2.60 -24.31
N PRO A 78 25.00 3.43 -23.30
CA PRO A 78 23.67 3.99 -23.13
C PRO A 78 23.44 5.15 -24.14
N PRO A 79 22.20 5.37 -24.63
CA PRO A 79 21.89 6.54 -25.45
C PRO A 79 21.99 7.82 -24.61
N SER A 80 22.72 8.80 -25.13
CA SER A 80 22.82 10.17 -24.62
C SER A 80 21.44 10.84 -24.57
N VAL A 81 20.86 11.00 -23.38
CA VAL A 81 19.76 11.95 -23.14
C VAL A 81 20.38 13.22 -22.53
N ALA A 82 20.11 14.35 -23.16
CA ALA A 82 20.60 15.66 -22.73
C ALA A 82 20.12 15.97 -21.31
N GLN A 83 21.04 16.38 -20.44
CA GLN A 83 20.76 16.87 -19.09
C GLN A 83 19.97 18.19 -19.14
N PRO A 84 18.84 18.32 -18.42
CA PRO A 84 18.45 19.61 -17.89
C PRO A 84 19.35 19.92 -16.69
N GLY A 85 19.94 21.12 -16.67
CA GLY A 85 20.67 21.62 -15.50
C GLY A 85 19.79 21.74 -14.25
N PRO A 86 20.38 22.03 -13.08
CA PRO A 86 19.66 22.05 -11.81
C PRO A 86 18.57 23.12 -11.86
N LYS A 87 17.31 22.69 -11.92
CA LYS A 87 16.17 23.54 -11.61
C LYS A 87 15.89 23.35 -10.14
N GLU A 88 16.32 24.29 -9.31
CA GLU A 88 15.48 24.65 -8.17
C GLU A 88 14.09 24.91 -8.76
N ALA A 89 13.13 24.04 -8.45
CA ALA A 89 11.78 24.20 -8.95
C ALA A 89 11.28 25.55 -8.42
N PRO A 90 10.89 26.51 -9.29
CA PRO A 90 10.17 27.67 -8.82
C PRO A 90 8.96 27.16 -8.05
N VAL A 91 8.63 27.79 -6.92
CA VAL A 91 7.39 27.55 -6.18
C VAL A 91 6.24 27.91 -7.13
N MET A 92 5.86 26.97 -7.99
CA MET A 92 4.70 27.10 -8.84
C MET A 92 3.50 26.98 -7.92
N ALA A 93 2.69 28.03 -7.86
CA ALA A 93 1.37 27.91 -7.29
C ALA A 93 0.61 26.89 -8.15
N LEU A 94 0.51 25.65 -7.69
CA LEU A 94 -0.37 24.66 -8.31
C LEU A 94 -1.81 25.10 -8.01
N PRO A 95 -2.61 25.49 -9.02
CA PRO A 95 -3.94 25.99 -8.75
C PRO A 95 -4.86 24.83 -8.38
N MET A 96 -5.58 24.97 -7.26
CA MET A 96 -6.69 24.07 -6.95
C MET A 96 -7.73 24.18 -8.07
N PRO A 97 -8.28 23.07 -8.59
CA PRO A 97 -9.39 23.11 -9.53
C PRO A 97 -10.58 23.89 -8.96
N ALA A 98 -11.23 24.71 -9.78
CA ALA A 98 -12.30 25.62 -9.35
C ALA A 98 -13.53 24.90 -8.77
N ASP A 99 -13.73 23.64 -9.15
CA ASP A 99 -14.79 22.75 -8.69
C ASP A 99 -14.41 21.98 -7.39
N VAL A 100 -13.27 22.28 -6.77
CA VAL A 100 -12.88 21.81 -5.43
C VAL A 100 -12.97 22.98 -4.45
N GLU A 101 -14.17 23.21 -3.91
CA GLU A 101 -14.40 24.29 -2.94
C GLU A 101 -14.07 23.88 -1.50
N LYS A 102 -14.26 22.59 -1.19
CA LYS A 102 -14.06 22.02 0.14
C LYS A 102 -13.30 20.70 0.06
N ILE A 103 -12.49 20.44 1.08
CA ILE A 103 -11.74 19.19 1.23
C ILE A 103 -12.16 18.54 2.55
N LEU A 104 -12.60 17.29 2.47
CA LEU A 104 -12.76 16.40 3.62
C LEU A 104 -11.39 15.75 3.91
N PHE A 105 -11.03 15.64 5.18
CA PHE A 105 -9.76 15.04 5.60
C PHE A 105 -9.82 14.56 7.06
N VAL A 106 -8.79 13.85 7.50
CA VAL A 106 -8.64 13.40 8.89
C VAL A 106 -7.50 14.15 9.55
N LYS A 107 -7.75 14.72 10.73
CA LYS A 107 -6.68 15.06 11.68
C LYS A 107 -6.44 13.86 12.57
N ARG A 108 -5.20 13.38 12.61
CA ARG A 108 -4.75 12.28 13.49
C ARG A 108 -3.24 12.38 13.66
N PHE A 109 -2.71 12.10 14.84
CA PHE A 109 -1.27 11.89 14.99
C PHE A 109 -0.79 10.79 14.06
N THR A 110 0.43 10.96 13.52
CA THR A 110 1.06 9.95 12.67
C THR A 110 1.14 8.63 13.42
N TYR A 111 0.70 7.54 12.79
CA TYR A 111 0.93 6.20 13.35
C TYR A 111 2.44 5.94 13.50
N ASN A 112 2.83 4.84 14.12
CA ASN A 112 4.25 4.45 14.17
C ASN A 112 4.39 2.93 14.14
N SER A 113 3.51 2.29 13.37
CA SER A 113 3.48 0.84 13.24
C SER A 113 4.73 0.31 12.54
N ASN A 114 5.14 -0.89 12.91
CA ASN A 114 6.36 -1.49 12.37
C ASN A 114 6.17 -2.11 10.98
N HIS A 115 4.96 -2.53 10.58
CA HIS A 115 4.70 -3.11 9.26
C HIS A 115 3.44 -2.50 8.61
N TYR A 116 3.32 -2.67 7.30
CA TYR A 116 2.23 -2.09 6.51
C TYR A 116 0.81 -2.47 6.97
N TYR A 117 0.64 -3.61 7.66
CA TYR A 117 -0.64 -4.14 8.12
C TYR A 117 -0.87 -3.95 9.63
N THR A 118 0.09 -3.38 10.37
CA THR A 118 0.05 -3.37 11.84
C THR A 118 -0.39 -2.03 12.44
N GLU A 119 -0.92 -1.11 11.62
CA GLU A 119 -1.40 0.22 12.05
C GLU A 119 -2.32 0.15 13.28
N PHE A 120 -3.23 -0.83 13.33
CA PHE A 120 -4.19 -1.02 14.43
C PHE A 120 -3.69 -1.95 15.56
N ILE A 121 -2.57 -2.63 15.34
CA ILE A 121 -2.01 -3.66 16.24
C ILE A 121 -1.01 -3.00 17.20
N ASN A 122 -0.01 -2.28 16.66
CA ASN A 122 1.15 -1.84 17.42
C ASN A 122 1.53 -0.36 17.27
N SER A 123 0.68 0.45 16.64
CA SER A 123 0.83 1.90 16.75
C SER A 123 0.60 2.36 18.19
N SER A 124 1.43 3.29 18.64
CA SER A 124 1.29 3.95 19.93
C SER A 124 -0.06 4.64 20.03
N TRP A 125 -0.74 4.47 21.18
CA TRP A 125 -2.01 5.13 21.44
C TRP A 125 -1.82 6.64 21.56
N MET A 126 -2.26 7.37 20.53
CA MET A 126 -2.23 8.83 20.46
C MET A 126 -3.62 9.36 20.08
N PRO A 127 -4.55 9.44 21.05
CA PRO A 127 -5.91 9.92 20.79
C PRO A 127 -5.90 11.40 20.43
N GLY A 128 -6.88 11.82 19.65
CA GLY A 128 -7.03 13.20 19.20
C GLY A 128 -7.47 13.31 17.75
N GLY A 129 -7.77 14.54 17.36
CA GLY A 129 -8.14 14.88 16.00
C GLY A 129 -9.63 14.69 15.71
N ASN A 130 -9.97 14.67 14.42
CA ASN A 130 -11.34 14.61 13.95
C ASN A 130 -11.42 14.26 12.45
N LEU A 131 -12.63 14.00 11.97
CA LEU A 131 -12.98 14.24 10.58
C LEU A 131 -13.21 15.73 10.38
N CYS A 132 -12.51 16.33 9.43
CA CYS A 132 -12.48 17.77 9.26
C CYS A 132 -12.90 18.17 7.84
N VAL A 133 -13.55 19.32 7.71
CA VAL A 133 -13.84 19.96 6.43
C VAL A 133 -13.07 21.27 6.36
N LEU A 134 -12.19 21.38 5.37
CA LEU A 134 -11.47 22.59 4.99
C LEU A 134 -12.25 23.31 3.88
N ASP A 135 -12.52 24.60 4.07
CA ASP A 135 -12.93 25.50 2.99
C ASP A 135 -11.67 26.05 2.29
N VAL A 136 -11.49 25.71 1.02
CA VAL A 136 -10.23 25.99 0.30
C VAL A 136 -10.01 27.49 0.09
N LYS A 137 -11.08 28.27 -0.08
CA LYS A 137 -11.00 29.71 -0.35
C LYS A 137 -10.62 30.50 0.90
N THR A 138 -11.16 30.11 2.05
CA THR A 138 -10.99 30.84 3.32
C THR A 138 -9.90 30.26 4.22
N GLY A 139 -9.50 29.00 4.02
CA GLY A 139 -8.61 28.28 4.92
C GLY A 139 -9.28 27.81 6.22
N ASN A 140 -10.58 28.05 6.38
CA ASN A 140 -11.30 27.68 7.60
C ASN A 140 -11.49 26.17 7.67
N VAL A 141 -11.21 25.60 8.85
CA VAL A 141 -11.44 24.19 9.14
C VAL A 141 -12.50 24.05 10.22
N ARG A 142 -13.42 23.11 10.02
CA ARG A 142 -14.37 22.68 11.05
C ARG A 142 -14.30 21.17 11.26
N ASP A 143 -14.52 20.75 12.49
CA ASP A 143 -14.67 19.35 12.86
C ASP A 143 -16.10 18.88 12.58
N LEU A 144 -16.26 17.64 12.08
CA LEU A 144 -17.56 17.05 11.79
C LEU A 144 -18.18 16.36 13.01
N VAL A 145 -17.34 15.75 13.84
CA VAL A 145 -17.77 14.92 14.99
C VAL A 145 -16.91 15.25 16.22
N PRO A 146 -16.95 16.50 16.73
CA PRO A 146 -16.11 16.93 17.86
C PRO A 146 -16.30 16.07 19.12
N GLU A 147 -17.45 15.42 19.30
CA GLU A 147 -17.74 14.51 20.40
C GLU A 147 -16.86 13.24 20.41
N LEU A 148 -16.23 12.90 19.28
CA LEU A 148 -15.35 11.74 19.12
C LEU A 148 -13.84 12.07 19.20
N SER A 149 -13.49 13.30 19.61
CA SER A 149 -12.09 13.78 19.63
C SER A 149 -11.17 13.06 20.62
N SER A 150 -11.71 12.20 21.49
CA SER A 150 -10.97 11.44 22.50
C SER A 150 -10.45 10.08 21.99
N GLY A 151 -10.84 9.67 20.79
CA GLY A 151 -10.37 8.43 20.16
C GLY A 151 -9.42 8.68 19.01
N VAL A 152 -9.30 7.69 18.11
CA VAL A 152 -8.43 7.73 16.94
C VAL A 152 -9.25 7.43 15.69
N PHE A 153 -9.18 8.32 14.70
CA PHE A 153 -9.80 8.15 13.38
C PHE A 153 -8.83 7.46 12.44
N GLU A 154 -9.25 6.37 11.79
CA GLU A 154 -8.42 5.68 10.80
C GLU A 154 -8.68 6.25 9.39
N ARG A 155 -9.55 5.61 8.62
CA ARG A 155 -9.89 5.99 7.25
C ARG A 155 -11.38 6.22 7.12
N TYR A 156 -11.76 6.89 6.04
CA TYR A 156 -13.14 7.16 5.67
C TYR A 156 -13.34 7.04 4.15
N ASP A 157 -14.61 7.00 3.75
CA ASP A 157 -15.08 7.26 2.39
C ASP A 157 -16.29 8.21 2.40
N LEU A 158 -16.45 8.96 1.32
CA LEU A 158 -17.53 9.92 1.11
C LEU A 158 -18.59 9.30 0.19
N SER A 159 -19.87 9.40 0.56
CA SER A 159 -20.97 8.91 -0.26
C SER A 159 -20.97 9.58 -1.64
N PHE A 160 -21.50 8.89 -2.66
CA PHE A 160 -21.42 9.38 -4.04
C PHE A 160 -22.12 10.73 -4.25
N ASP A 161 -23.20 10.98 -3.50
CA ASP A 161 -23.92 12.26 -3.47
C ASP A 161 -23.28 13.31 -2.56
N ALA A 162 -22.17 12.98 -1.89
CA ALA A 162 -21.44 13.82 -0.95
C ALA A 162 -22.29 14.35 0.21
N THR A 163 -23.21 13.54 0.71
CA THR A 163 -24.08 13.89 1.85
C THR A 163 -23.68 13.17 3.15
N ARG A 164 -22.97 12.04 3.06
CA ARG A 164 -22.62 11.18 4.19
C ARG A 164 -21.17 10.72 4.14
N VAL A 165 -20.58 10.51 5.31
CA VAL A 165 -19.22 10.01 5.48
C VAL A 165 -19.28 8.76 6.34
N VAL A 166 -18.73 7.66 5.83
CA VAL A 166 -18.49 6.44 6.61
C VAL A 166 -17.03 6.40 7.02
N PHE A 167 -16.74 6.08 8.28
CA PHE A 167 -15.39 6.12 8.82
C PHE A 167 -15.14 5.07 9.89
N ALA A 168 -13.87 4.69 10.06
CA ALA A 168 -13.42 3.85 11.15
C ALA A 168 -12.86 4.70 12.30
N TRP A 169 -13.31 4.39 13.52
CA TRP A 169 -12.88 5.08 14.74
C TRP A 169 -12.67 4.09 15.88
N LYS A 170 -11.60 4.31 16.67
CA LYS A 170 -11.24 3.51 17.83
C LYS A 170 -11.35 4.36 19.09
N LYS A 171 -12.16 3.89 20.03
CA LYS A 171 -12.53 4.62 21.26
C LYS A 171 -11.40 4.71 22.27
N GLY A 172 -10.67 3.62 22.44
CA GLY A 172 -9.64 3.46 23.45
C GLY A 172 -8.54 2.54 22.95
N PRO A 173 -7.39 2.48 23.66
CA PRO A 173 -6.25 1.68 23.25
C PRO A 173 -6.56 0.17 23.18
N GLN A 174 -7.58 -0.27 23.91
CA GLN A 174 -7.99 -1.67 24.05
C GLN A 174 -9.33 -1.97 23.36
N ASP A 175 -9.92 -0.99 22.69
CA ASP A 175 -11.11 -1.20 21.86
C ASP A 175 -10.67 -1.56 20.42
N GLY A 176 -11.48 -2.34 19.72
CA GLY A 176 -11.33 -2.50 18.27
C GLY A 176 -11.84 -1.27 17.51
N TYR A 177 -11.31 -1.02 16.32
CA TYR A 177 -11.92 -0.08 15.38
C TYR A 177 -13.34 -0.52 15.02
N ARG A 178 -14.26 0.44 14.99
CA ARG A 178 -15.64 0.25 14.54
C ARG A 178 -16.00 1.26 13.48
N LEU A 179 -16.97 0.91 12.64
CA LEU A 179 -17.47 1.78 11.59
C LEU A 179 -18.61 2.66 12.12
N TYR A 180 -18.58 3.91 11.71
CA TYR A 180 -19.57 4.94 12.01
C TYR A 180 -19.95 5.65 10.72
N GLU A 181 -21.13 6.27 10.69
CA GLU A 181 -21.56 7.15 9.62
C GLU A 181 -22.08 8.47 10.20
N VAL A 182 -21.82 9.57 9.51
CA VAL A 182 -22.31 10.90 9.85
C VAL A 182 -22.69 11.67 8.58
N HIS A 183 -23.63 12.59 8.67
CA HIS A 183 -23.91 13.54 7.59
C HIS A 183 -22.76 14.55 7.48
N VAL A 184 -22.55 15.09 6.27
CA VAL A 184 -21.48 16.09 6.03
C VAL A 184 -21.72 17.39 6.79
N ASP A 185 -22.92 17.67 7.27
CA ASP A 185 -23.21 18.82 8.14
C ASP A 185 -22.89 18.56 9.62
N GLY A 186 -22.48 17.34 9.99
CA GLY A 186 -22.18 16.92 11.36
C GLY A 186 -23.35 16.30 12.11
N THR A 187 -24.54 16.20 11.49
CA THR A 187 -25.72 15.57 12.11
C THR A 187 -25.77 14.06 11.83
N GLY A 188 -26.65 13.35 12.53
CA GLY A 188 -26.95 11.95 12.21
C GLY A 188 -25.82 10.96 12.50
N LEU A 189 -24.88 11.29 13.40
CA LEU A 189 -23.83 10.37 13.82
C LEU A 189 -24.43 9.06 14.35
N ARG A 190 -24.01 7.93 13.77
CA ARG A 190 -24.41 6.59 14.21
C ARG A 190 -23.29 5.58 14.07
N GLN A 191 -23.27 4.58 14.95
CA GLN A 191 -22.38 3.43 14.87
C GLN A 191 -23.03 2.34 13.99
N LEU A 192 -22.23 1.73 13.11
CA LEU A 192 -22.68 0.70 12.16
C LEU A 192 -22.20 -0.70 12.55
N THR A 193 -20.98 -0.84 13.07
CA THR A 193 -20.44 -2.14 13.50
C THR A 193 -20.23 -2.21 15.00
N PHE A 194 -20.40 -3.41 15.56
CA PHE A 194 -20.31 -3.67 17.00
C PHE A 194 -19.44 -4.90 17.26
N PRO A 195 -18.81 -5.00 18.44
CA PRO A 195 -18.19 -6.24 18.92
C PRO A 195 -19.06 -7.47 18.67
N PRO A 196 -18.52 -8.58 18.12
CA PRO A 196 -19.25 -9.84 18.12
C PRO A 196 -19.51 -10.30 19.56
N SER A 197 -20.58 -11.05 19.80
CA SER A 197 -21.02 -11.44 21.14
C SER A 197 -19.98 -12.26 21.93
N ASN A 198 -19.08 -12.94 21.23
CA ASN A 198 -18.00 -13.73 21.82
C ASN A 198 -16.66 -12.98 21.91
N GLU A 199 -16.59 -11.69 21.59
CA GLU A 199 -15.31 -10.93 21.59
C GLU A 199 -14.59 -11.01 22.93
N ALA A 200 -15.30 -10.80 24.04
CA ALA A 200 -14.71 -10.87 25.38
C ALA A 200 -14.17 -12.26 25.75
N GLU A 201 -14.68 -13.33 25.13
CA GLU A 201 -14.13 -14.68 25.29
C GLU A 201 -12.89 -14.88 24.41
N LEU A 202 -12.90 -14.37 23.17
CA LEU A 202 -11.75 -14.41 22.28
C LEU A 202 -10.56 -13.67 22.90
N GLU A 203 -10.78 -12.44 23.38
CA GLU A 203 -9.73 -11.66 24.03
C GLU A 203 -9.16 -12.39 25.25
N ARG A 204 -10.01 -13.04 26.06
CA ARG A 204 -9.54 -13.81 27.23
C ARG A 204 -8.68 -15.02 26.84
N SER A 205 -9.05 -15.71 25.77
CA SER A 205 -8.43 -16.97 25.36
C SER A 205 -7.17 -16.77 24.50
N TYR A 206 -7.14 -15.74 23.67
CA TYR A 206 -6.13 -15.56 22.63
C TYR A 206 -5.21 -14.35 22.84
N ARG A 207 -5.51 -13.47 23.80
CA ARG A 207 -4.61 -12.34 24.09
C ARG A 207 -3.27 -12.84 24.60
N ASN A 208 -2.26 -12.67 23.77
CA ASN A 208 -0.87 -13.04 24.04
C ASN A 208 0.05 -11.80 24.22
N ASP A 209 -0.43 -10.61 23.83
CA ASP A 209 0.27 -9.32 23.98
C ASP A 209 -0.65 -8.31 24.69
N PRO A 210 -0.19 -7.61 25.76
CA PRO A 210 -0.94 -6.53 26.38
C PRO A 210 -1.17 -5.31 25.47
N GLY A 211 -0.36 -5.10 24.42
CA GLY A 211 -0.44 -3.97 23.49
C GLY A 211 -1.65 -4.01 22.56
N TYR A 212 -2.13 -5.21 22.21
CA TYR A 212 -3.28 -5.41 21.32
C TYR A 212 -4.37 -6.23 22.02
N HIS A 213 -5.64 -5.87 21.82
CA HIS A 213 -6.75 -6.50 22.56
C HIS A 213 -7.07 -7.93 22.09
N HIS A 214 -6.74 -8.28 20.84
CA HIS A 214 -7.03 -9.57 20.20
C HIS A 214 -8.53 -9.87 20.01
N GLY A 215 -9.33 -8.82 19.88
CA GLY A 215 -10.71 -8.90 19.41
C GLY A 215 -10.79 -8.67 17.90
N THR A 216 -11.83 -7.96 17.46
CA THR A 216 -12.06 -7.64 16.04
C THR A 216 -11.92 -6.15 15.76
N ASP A 217 -11.37 -5.81 14.61
CA ASP A 217 -11.25 -4.45 14.08
C ASP A 217 -11.97 -4.39 12.72
N ASP A 218 -12.76 -3.33 12.50
CA ASP A 218 -13.41 -3.01 11.23
C ASP A 218 -12.85 -1.70 10.68
N LEU A 219 -12.23 -1.74 9.49
CA LEU A 219 -11.32 -0.71 8.98
C LEU A 219 -11.59 -0.40 7.50
N CYS A 220 -11.04 0.73 7.01
CA CYS A 220 -11.03 1.08 5.59
C CYS A 220 -12.40 0.97 4.89
N PRO A 221 -13.47 1.65 5.36
CA PRO A 221 -14.78 1.54 4.72
C PRO A 221 -14.82 2.19 3.33
N CYS A 222 -15.70 1.71 2.47
CA CYS A 222 -15.99 2.20 1.12
C CYS A 222 -17.47 2.03 0.78
N TYR A 223 -18.12 3.08 0.26
CA TYR A 223 -19.51 3.00 -0.18
C TYR A 223 -19.67 2.19 -1.46
N LEU A 224 -20.72 1.37 -1.51
CA LEU A 224 -21.14 0.60 -2.68
C LEU A 224 -22.26 1.32 -3.44
N PRO A 225 -22.40 1.10 -4.77
CA PRO A 225 -23.38 1.80 -5.59
C PRO A 225 -24.84 1.47 -5.26
N ASP A 226 -25.09 0.37 -4.54
CA ASP A 226 -26.42 -0.01 -4.04
C ASP A 226 -26.74 0.55 -2.64
N GLY A 227 -25.85 1.39 -2.09
CA GLY A 227 -25.98 1.99 -0.76
C GLY A 227 -25.44 1.12 0.37
N GLY A 228 -24.92 -0.08 0.08
CA GLY A 228 -24.16 -0.88 1.02
C GLY A 228 -22.77 -0.31 1.31
N ILE A 229 -22.04 -0.97 2.20
CA ILE A 229 -20.68 -0.58 2.61
C ILE A 229 -19.78 -1.81 2.54
N ALA A 230 -18.68 -1.72 1.79
CA ALA A 230 -17.58 -2.67 1.84
C ALA A 230 -16.48 -2.14 2.77
N PHE A 231 -15.74 -3.03 3.42
CA PHE A 231 -14.68 -2.67 4.37
C PHE A 231 -13.76 -3.88 4.58
N VAL A 232 -12.68 -3.71 5.34
CA VAL A 232 -11.84 -4.85 5.75
C VAL A 232 -11.95 -5.10 7.25
N SER A 233 -11.87 -6.37 7.66
CA SER A 233 -12.09 -6.72 9.06
C SER A 233 -11.31 -7.96 9.48
N THR A 234 -10.91 -8.00 10.76
CA THR A 234 -10.28 -9.15 11.41
C THR A 234 -11.27 -10.18 11.95
N ARG A 235 -12.58 -10.00 11.70
CA ARG A 235 -13.65 -10.95 12.09
C ARG A 235 -13.46 -12.37 11.57
N CYS A 236 -12.60 -12.59 10.57
CA CYS A 236 -12.26 -13.94 10.10
C CYS A 236 -11.38 -14.72 11.08
N GLN A 237 -10.78 -14.03 12.07
CA GLN A 237 -9.97 -14.65 13.12
C GLN A 237 -8.78 -15.44 12.55
N TYR A 238 -8.10 -14.86 11.55
CA TYR A 238 -6.89 -15.43 10.98
C TYR A 238 -5.65 -14.72 11.55
N GLY A 239 -4.59 -15.47 11.81
CA GLY A 239 -3.28 -14.93 12.16
C GLY A 239 -2.44 -14.70 10.90
N ILE A 240 -1.49 -13.79 10.97
CA ILE A 240 -0.57 -13.57 9.85
C ILE A 240 0.46 -14.72 9.78
N LEU A 241 0.84 -15.12 8.57
CA LEU A 241 1.65 -16.33 8.39
C LEU A 241 3.13 -16.15 8.76
N CYS A 242 3.66 -14.93 8.69
CA CYS A 242 5.06 -14.62 8.93
C CYS A 242 5.40 -14.22 10.37
N ASP A 243 4.41 -13.78 11.16
CA ASP A 243 4.59 -13.34 12.54
C ASP A 243 3.59 -14.06 13.47
N PRO A 244 4.02 -15.14 14.17
CA PRO A 244 3.15 -15.91 15.04
C PRO A 244 2.55 -15.15 16.23
N ALA A 245 3.07 -13.98 16.57
CA ALA A 245 2.50 -13.13 17.62
C ALA A 245 1.20 -12.47 17.16
N ASP A 246 1.08 -12.17 15.87
CA ASP A 246 -0.04 -11.45 15.23
C ASP A 246 -1.26 -12.36 15.02
N ASN A 247 -1.84 -12.87 16.12
CA ASN A 247 -3.04 -13.70 16.11
C ASN A 247 -4.32 -12.86 15.94
N PHE A 248 -5.23 -13.29 15.06
CA PHE A 248 -6.50 -12.59 14.76
C PHE A 248 -6.31 -11.15 14.28
N THR A 249 -5.29 -10.94 13.46
CA THR A 249 -4.88 -9.65 12.91
C THR A 249 -5.08 -9.56 11.39
N THR A 250 -5.35 -10.68 10.72
CA THR A 250 -5.52 -10.66 9.26
C THR A 250 -6.84 -9.99 8.90
N THR A 251 -6.77 -8.97 8.06
CA THR A 251 -7.96 -8.29 7.53
C THR A 251 -8.36 -8.89 6.19
N VAL A 252 -9.63 -9.25 6.03
CA VAL A 252 -10.21 -9.64 4.73
C VAL A 252 -11.42 -8.76 4.43
N LEU A 253 -11.91 -8.78 3.19
CA LEU A 253 -13.04 -7.96 2.78
C LEU A 253 -14.36 -8.47 3.37
N TYR A 254 -15.16 -7.54 3.86
CA TYR A 254 -16.54 -7.71 4.30
C TYR A 254 -17.43 -6.69 3.62
N ARG A 255 -18.73 -6.97 3.65
CA ARG A 255 -19.79 -6.07 3.23
C ARG A 255 -20.94 -6.10 4.22
N MET A 256 -21.63 -4.98 4.36
CA MET A 256 -22.90 -4.85 5.06
C MET A 256 -23.85 -3.94 4.27
N ASP A 257 -25.12 -3.93 4.67
CA ASP A 257 -26.08 -2.94 4.20
C ASP A 257 -25.76 -1.56 4.79
N GLY A 258 -26.33 -0.50 4.18
CA GLY A 258 -26.10 0.88 4.61
C GLY A 258 -26.59 1.20 6.03
N ASP A 259 -27.34 0.31 6.68
CA ASP A 259 -27.78 0.42 8.06
C ASP A 259 -26.94 -0.41 9.05
N GLY A 260 -25.93 -1.14 8.57
CA GLY A 260 -25.05 -2.00 9.36
C GLY A 260 -25.51 -3.47 9.45
N ASN A 261 -26.66 -3.84 8.86
CA ASN A 261 -27.16 -5.22 8.87
C ASN A 261 -26.55 -6.08 7.76
N ASN A 262 -26.88 -7.38 7.77
CA ASN A 262 -26.53 -8.34 6.73
C ASN A 262 -25.03 -8.44 6.43
N LEU A 263 -24.22 -8.41 7.50
CA LEU A 263 -22.78 -8.56 7.44
C LEU A 263 -22.37 -9.87 6.74
N THR A 264 -21.58 -9.77 5.69
CA THR A 264 -21.14 -10.88 4.83
C THR A 264 -19.64 -10.78 4.59
N LYS A 265 -18.92 -11.90 4.77
CA LYS A 265 -17.50 -12.01 4.38
C LYS A 265 -17.39 -12.18 2.86
N LEU A 266 -16.59 -11.35 2.20
CA LEU A 266 -16.44 -11.36 0.74
C LEU A 266 -15.23 -12.16 0.25
N SER A 267 -14.18 -12.28 1.06
CA SER A 267 -12.95 -12.97 0.68
C SER A 267 -12.42 -13.89 1.78
N ASN A 268 -11.51 -14.77 1.40
CA ASN A 268 -10.88 -15.73 2.29
C ASN A 268 -9.35 -15.79 2.07
N SER A 269 -8.73 -14.62 1.86
CA SER A 269 -7.28 -14.52 1.73
C SER A 269 -6.61 -15.05 2.99
N SER A 270 -5.48 -15.74 2.82
CA SER A 270 -4.69 -16.28 3.94
C SER A 270 -3.91 -15.20 4.69
N VAL A 271 -3.81 -14.00 4.12
CA VAL A 271 -3.10 -12.83 4.66
C VAL A 271 -3.84 -11.54 4.29
N SER A 272 -3.43 -10.42 4.89
CA SER A 272 -4.21 -9.18 4.90
C SER A 272 -4.47 -8.55 3.52
N GLU A 273 -5.72 -8.11 3.37
CA GLU A 273 -6.25 -7.24 2.31
C GLU A 273 -6.62 -5.88 2.91
N THR A 274 -6.60 -4.82 2.10
CA THR A 274 -6.85 -3.45 2.58
C THR A 274 -7.30 -2.51 1.48
N GLY A 275 -7.82 -1.34 1.88
CA GLY A 275 -8.00 -0.20 1.00
C GLY A 275 -9.03 -0.37 -0.13
N PRO A 276 -10.25 -0.90 0.12
CA PRO A 276 -11.25 -1.01 -0.93
C PRO A 276 -11.61 0.36 -1.52
N SER A 277 -11.79 0.41 -2.83
CA SER A 277 -12.32 1.55 -3.57
C SER A 277 -13.15 1.07 -4.77
N MET A 278 -14.07 1.90 -5.28
CA MET A 278 -14.94 1.48 -6.39
C MET A 278 -14.31 1.76 -7.76
N LEU A 279 -14.37 0.78 -8.65
CA LEU A 279 -14.10 0.93 -10.07
C LEU A 279 -15.34 1.48 -10.82
N PRO A 280 -15.13 2.20 -11.95
CA PRO A 280 -16.22 2.71 -12.79
C PRO A 280 -17.17 1.63 -13.33
N ASP A 281 -16.72 0.38 -13.40
CA ASP A 281 -17.52 -0.77 -13.86
C ASP A 281 -18.32 -1.47 -12.75
N GLY A 282 -18.28 -0.93 -11.52
CA GLY A 282 -19.03 -1.47 -10.37
C GLY A 282 -18.28 -2.53 -9.57
N ARG A 283 -17.05 -2.90 -9.93
CA ARG A 283 -16.20 -3.77 -9.10
C ARG A 283 -15.54 -3.02 -7.95
N VAL A 284 -15.22 -3.73 -6.87
CA VAL A 284 -14.39 -3.24 -5.77
C VAL A 284 -12.93 -3.52 -6.10
N LEU A 285 -12.11 -2.46 -6.23
CA LEU A 285 -10.65 -2.51 -6.25
C LEU A 285 -10.13 -2.58 -4.82
N TYR A 286 -9.07 -3.34 -4.57
CA TYR A 286 -8.46 -3.46 -3.24
C TYR A 286 -7.00 -3.91 -3.37
N THR A 287 -6.24 -3.73 -2.30
CA THR A 287 -4.89 -4.28 -2.18
C THR A 287 -4.95 -5.64 -1.50
N ARG A 288 -4.31 -6.63 -2.09
CA ARG A 288 -4.19 -7.99 -1.57
C ARG A 288 -2.72 -8.35 -1.40
N TRP A 289 -2.36 -8.81 -0.21
CA TRP A 289 -1.09 -9.51 -0.03
C TRP A 289 -1.21 -10.91 -0.62
N GLU A 290 -0.37 -11.22 -1.60
CA GLU A 290 -0.24 -12.59 -2.10
C GLU A 290 0.95 -13.29 -1.47
N TYR A 291 0.70 -14.49 -0.97
CA TYR A 291 1.68 -15.26 -0.19
C TYR A 291 1.94 -16.65 -0.79
N VAL A 292 1.02 -17.16 -1.60
CA VAL A 292 1.13 -18.48 -2.22
C VAL A 292 2.10 -18.41 -3.40
N ASP A 293 3.19 -19.19 -3.33
CA ASP A 293 4.26 -19.18 -4.32
C ASP A 293 4.90 -17.80 -4.55
N LYS A 294 4.83 -16.91 -3.54
CA LYS A 294 5.43 -15.57 -3.54
C LYS A 294 6.47 -15.45 -2.42
N GLY A 295 7.37 -14.47 -2.56
CA GLY A 295 8.28 -14.10 -1.48
C GLY A 295 7.48 -13.60 -0.28
N ALA A 296 7.83 -14.06 0.93
CA ALA A 296 7.06 -13.81 2.15
C ALA A 296 6.75 -12.33 2.41
N VAL A 297 7.55 -11.40 1.90
CA VAL A 297 7.54 -9.98 2.26
C VAL A 297 7.15 -9.05 1.10
N SER A 298 7.02 -9.58 -0.12
CA SER A 298 6.75 -8.81 -1.34
C SER A 298 5.32 -9.08 -1.87
N ALA A 299 4.95 -8.47 -2.98
CA ALA A 299 3.67 -8.68 -3.68
C ALA A 299 2.40 -8.38 -2.86
N LYS A 300 2.27 -7.16 -2.33
CA LYS A 300 0.96 -6.60 -1.98
C LYS A 300 0.46 -5.75 -3.14
N CYS A 301 -0.49 -6.29 -3.89
CA CYS A 301 -0.81 -5.87 -5.25
C CYS A 301 -2.30 -5.56 -5.41
N LEU A 302 -2.67 -5.00 -6.56
CA LEU A 302 -4.04 -4.60 -6.84
C LEU A 302 -4.86 -5.77 -7.38
N TRP A 303 -6.03 -5.97 -6.80
CA TRP A 303 -7.04 -6.93 -7.22
C TRP A 303 -8.41 -6.26 -7.31
N ALA A 304 -9.32 -6.86 -8.06
CA ALA A 304 -10.70 -6.40 -8.12
C ALA A 304 -11.68 -7.58 -8.03
N MET A 305 -12.85 -7.36 -7.43
CA MET A 305 -13.93 -8.34 -7.33
C MET A 305 -15.30 -7.69 -7.53
N ARG A 306 -16.34 -8.49 -7.74
CA ARG A 306 -17.72 -7.99 -7.66
C ARG A 306 -18.07 -7.66 -6.19
N PRO A 307 -19.00 -6.72 -5.94
CA PRO A 307 -19.46 -6.40 -4.57
C PRO A 307 -20.15 -7.54 -3.81
N ASP A 308 -20.35 -8.70 -4.43
CA ASP A 308 -20.84 -9.93 -3.80
C ASP A 308 -19.72 -10.95 -3.49
N GLY A 309 -18.45 -10.57 -3.66
CA GLY A 309 -17.28 -11.41 -3.40
C GLY A 309 -16.87 -12.32 -4.57
N THR A 310 -17.67 -12.36 -5.65
CA THR A 310 -17.39 -13.22 -6.80
C THR A 310 -16.40 -12.58 -7.79
N ALA A 311 -15.83 -13.39 -8.68
CA ALA A 311 -14.99 -12.95 -9.80
C ALA A 311 -13.78 -12.08 -9.39
N SER A 312 -13.12 -12.45 -8.30
CA SER A 312 -11.83 -11.86 -7.91
C SER A 312 -10.78 -12.10 -9.01
N VAL A 313 -10.08 -11.03 -9.41
CA VAL A 313 -9.08 -11.05 -10.47
C VAL A 313 -7.97 -10.04 -10.19
N GLU A 314 -6.75 -10.38 -10.58
CA GLU A 314 -5.62 -9.46 -10.54
C GLU A 314 -5.87 -8.23 -11.43
N VAL A 315 -5.48 -7.06 -10.93
CA VAL A 315 -5.44 -5.81 -11.69
C VAL A 315 -4.00 -5.47 -12.07
N PHE A 316 -3.09 -5.44 -11.09
CA PHE A 316 -1.68 -5.13 -11.32
C PHE A 316 -0.80 -5.51 -10.13
N GLY A 317 0.45 -5.90 -10.36
CA GLY A 317 1.48 -5.93 -9.33
C GLY A 317 1.81 -7.30 -8.73
N ASN A 318 1.18 -8.38 -9.16
CA ASN A 318 1.37 -9.70 -8.53
C ASN A 318 2.75 -10.32 -8.84
N ASP A 319 3.46 -9.80 -9.84
CA ASP A 319 4.84 -10.20 -10.19
C ASP A 319 5.83 -9.04 -10.05
N ILE A 320 5.49 -8.04 -9.21
CA ILE A 320 6.31 -6.87 -8.97
C ILE A 320 6.92 -6.97 -7.56
N ASP A 321 8.24 -6.96 -7.51
CA ASP A 321 8.98 -7.06 -6.24
C ASP A 321 9.03 -5.73 -5.49
N PHE A 322 9.19 -4.62 -6.22
CA PHE A 322 9.40 -3.28 -5.65
C PHE A 322 8.56 -2.20 -6.36
N PRO A 323 7.90 -1.31 -5.61
CA PRO A 323 7.71 -1.34 -4.15
C PRO A 323 7.01 -2.62 -3.66
N PRO A 324 7.35 -3.15 -2.47
CA PRO A 324 6.79 -4.41 -1.99
C PRO A 324 5.29 -4.32 -1.70
N THR A 325 4.79 -3.08 -1.52
CA THR A 325 3.38 -2.78 -1.28
C THR A 325 2.90 -1.69 -2.24
N LEU A 326 1.90 -2.03 -3.04
CA LEU A 326 1.08 -1.10 -3.82
C LEU A 326 -0.28 -0.96 -3.12
N ASN A 327 -0.45 0.10 -2.34
CA ASN A 327 -1.63 0.31 -1.51
C ASN A 327 -2.55 1.43 -2.00
N PHE A 328 -3.81 1.36 -1.56
CA PHE A 328 -4.83 2.41 -1.73
C PHE A 328 -5.03 2.85 -3.17
N GLY A 329 -5.09 1.86 -4.07
CA GLY A 329 -5.35 2.10 -5.48
C GLY A 329 -6.65 2.86 -5.71
N ARG A 330 -6.59 3.84 -6.61
CA ARG A 330 -7.75 4.60 -7.10
C ARG A 330 -7.68 4.72 -8.61
N VAL A 331 -8.84 4.75 -9.26
CA VAL A 331 -8.92 5.14 -10.67
C VAL A 331 -8.63 6.62 -10.83
N ILE A 332 -7.96 6.97 -11.91
CA ILE A 332 -7.74 8.37 -12.30
C ILE A 332 -8.95 8.81 -13.14
N PRO A 333 -9.60 9.94 -12.81
CA PRO A 333 -10.69 10.48 -13.60
C PRO A 333 -10.27 10.66 -15.08
N ASP A 334 -11.19 10.38 -15.99
CA ASP A 334 -11.04 10.57 -17.45
C ASP A 334 -9.87 9.80 -18.11
N MET A 335 -9.25 8.84 -17.41
CA MET A 335 -8.20 8.00 -17.95
C MET A 335 -8.67 6.54 -18.03
N SER A 336 -8.83 6.01 -19.25
CA SER A 336 -9.14 4.60 -19.44
C SER A 336 -7.98 3.74 -18.94
N GLN A 337 -8.24 2.81 -18.02
CA GLN A 337 -7.20 1.95 -17.44
C GLN A 337 -6.06 2.70 -16.72
N GLY A 338 -6.34 3.94 -16.29
CA GLY A 338 -5.42 4.77 -15.49
C GLY A 338 -5.71 4.64 -13.99
N TYR A 339 -4.68 4.38 -13.20
CA TYR A 339 -4.77 4.26 -11.75
C TYR A 339 -3.67 5.06 -11.06
N VAL A 340 -3.85 5.34 -9.77
CA VAL A 340 -2.81 5.83 -8.89
C VAL A 340 -2.75 4.97 -7.65
N VAL A 341 -1.55 4.72 -7.14
CA VAL A 341 -1.29 3.91 -5.95
C VAL A 341 -0.23 4.57 -5.07
N MET A 342 -0.23 4.21 -3.79
CA MET A 342 0.90 4.42 -2.90
C MET A 342 1.89 3.25 -3.06
N GLY A 343 3.14 3.55 -3.39
CA GLY A 343 4.26 2.61 -3.31
C GLY A 343 4.97 2.75 -1.98
N VAL A 344 4.93 1.71 -1.14
CA VAL A 344 5.37 1.81 0.27
C VAL A 344 6.18 0.58 0.69
N PRO A 345 7.08 0.70 1.69
CA PRO A 345 7.91 -0.43 2.12
C PRO A 345 7.09 -1.48 2.87
N HIS A 346 7.68 -2.65 3.10
CA HIS A 346 7.10 -3.64 4.00
C HIS A 346 7.18 -3.15 5.46
N TYR A 347 8.34 -2.58 5.84
CA TYR A 347 8.64 -1.96 7.13
C TYR A 347 9.69 -0.83 6.98
N PRO A 348 9.84 0.07 7.96
CA PRO A 348 8.81 0.47 8.90
C PRO A 348 7.69 1.21 8.13
N ASN A 349 6.41 1.11 8.52
CA ASN A 349 5.38 1.68 7.65
C ASN A 349 4.04 2.05 8.31
N ASN A 350 3.48 3.19 7.87
CA ASN A 350 2.09 3.64 8.03
C ASN A 350 1.47 4.02 6.67
N ASN A 351 1.77 3.24 5.64
CA ASN A 351 1.45 3.55 4.25
C ASN A 351 1.97 4.92 3.76
N VAL A 352 3.20 5.25 4.15
CA VAL A 352 3.94 6.42 3.66
C VAL A 352 5.02 5.98 2.68
N GLY A 353 5.27 6.76 1.64
CA GLY A 353 6.24 6.40 0.61
C GLY A 353 6.13 7.30 -0.63
N THR A 354 6.00 6.66 -1.78
CA THR A 354 6.00 7.29 -3.11
C THR A 354 4.62 7.20 -3.78
N VAL A 355 4.29 8.15 -4.65
CA VAL A 355 3.05 8.14 -5.44
C VAL A 355 3.35 7.64 -6.84
N ILE A 356 2.63 6.61 -7.28
CA ILE A 356 2.86 5.96 -8.58
C ILE A 356 1.57 6.00 -9.40
N ARG A 357 1.65 6.57 -10.60
CA ARG A 357 0.62 6.46 -11.63
C ARG A 357 0.83 5.15 -12.41
N LEU A 358 -0.26 4.45 -12.70
CA LEU A 358 -0.29 3.22 -13.47
C LEU A 358 -1.07 3.41 -14.78
N ASP A 359 -0.49 2.92 -15.88
CA ASP A 359 -1.14 2.81 -17.19
C ASP A 359 -1.28 1.33 -17.58
N LEU A 360 -2.47 0.76 -17.36
CA LEU A 360 -2.73 -0.66 -17.62
C LEU A 360 -3.08 -0.97 -19.07
N THR A 361 -2.86 -0.04 -20.00
CA THR A 361 -2.77 -0.39 -21.43
C THR A 361 -1.48 -1.17 -21.74
N LYS A 362 -0.52 -1.16 -20.81
CA LYS A 362 0.76 -1.87 -20.86
C LYS A 362 0.72 -3.19 -20.08
N SER A 363 1.77 -3.98 -20.18
CA SER A 363 1.83 -5.30 -19.54
C SER A 363 1.82 -5.23 -18.01
N ILE A 364 0.81 -5.82 -17.39
CA ILE A 364 0.65 -5.87 -15.93
C ILE A 364 1.70 -6.72 -15.20
N ARG A 365 2.55 -7.42 -15.97
CA ARG A 365 3.63 -8.31 -15.49
C ARG A 365 5.00 -7.63 -15.46
N THR A 366 5.04 -6.31 -15.65
CA THR A 366 6.28 -5.53 -15.81
C THR A 366 6.17 -4.19 -15.08
N HIS A 367 7.29 -3.46 -14.95
CA HIS A 367 7.28 -2.09 -14.43
C HIS A 367 6.83 -1.05 -15.48
N GLU A 368 6.60 -1.43 -16.74
CA GLU A 368 6.23 -0.48 -17.80
C GLU A 368 4.97 0.38 -17.49
N PRO A 369 3.94 -0.14 -16.79
CA PRO A 369 2.81 0.66 -16.35
C PRO A 369 3.16 1.78 -15.37
N MET A 370 4.28 1.69 -14.65
CA MET A 370 4.57 2.54 -13.50
C MET A 370 5.26 3.85 -13.89
N THR A 371 4.73 4.97 -13.39
CA THR A 371 5.38 6.29 -13.46
C THR A 371 5.33 6.93 -12.08
N TRP A 372 6.48 7.35 -11.55
CA TRP A 372 6.58 7.98 -10.24
C TRP A 372 6.17 9.45 -10.34
N MET A 373 5.10 9.83 -9.65
CA MET A 373 4.69 11.23 -9.50
C MET A 373 5.56 11.96 -8.48
N THR A 374 6.34 11.21 -7.69
CA THR A 374 7.33 11.72 -6.74
C THR A 374 8.70 11.20 -7.14
N PRO A 375 9.33 11.80 -8.18
CA PRO A 375 10.48 11.21 -8.88
C PRO A 375 11.73 11.07 -8.01
N THR A 376 11.82 11.80 -6.90
CA THR A 376 12.95 11.76 -5.95
C THR A 376 12.70 10.86 -4.73
N VAL A 377 11.58 10.12 -4.70
CA VAL A 377 11.21 9.21 -3.61
C VAL A 377 10.87 7.84 -4.18
N ASP A 378 11.52 6.79 -3.69
CA ASP A 378 11.26 5.42 -4.13
C ASP A 378 11.48 4.39 -3.01
N ILE A 379 10.95 3.18 -3.22
CA ILE A 379 11.09 2.04 -2.32
C ILE A 379 11.81 0.92 -3.06
N ARG A 380 13.15 0.90 -2.90
CA ARG A 380 14.06 0.04 -3.68
C ARG A 380 14.51 -1.22 -2.94
N THR A 381 14.11 -1.37 -1.69
CA THR A 381 14.36 -2.57 -0.87
C THR A 381 13.10 -2.91 -0.07
N GLU A 382 13.09 -4.10 0.53
CA GLU A 382 11.97 -4.56 1.38
C GLU A 382 11.58 -3.52 2.44
N GLY A 383 12.59 -2.97 3.13
CA GLY A 383 12.36 -1.99 4.18
C GLY A 383 13.14 -0.69 4.05
N GLY A 384 12.54 0.39 4.55
CA GLY A 384 13.06 1.75 4.52
C GLY A 384 12.74 2.51 3.24
N PHE A 385 13.14 3.77 3.23
CA PHE A 385 12.86 4.73 2.15
C PHE A 385 14.13 4.99 1.35
N HIS A 386 13.99 5.44 0.10
CA HIS A 386 15.12 5.85 -0.73
C HIS A 386 14.83 7.22 -1.32
N PHE A 387 15.84 8.09 -1.29
CA PHE A 387 15.74 9.44 -1.79
C PHE A 387 16.85 9.70 -2.81
N GLU A 388 16.50 10.37 -3.90
CA GLU A 388 17.47 10.84 -4.88
C GLU A 388 18.06 12.18 -4.41
N ASN A 389 19.38 12.25 -4.31
CA ASN A 389 20.08 13.49 -3.96
C ASN A 389 20.27 14.38 -5.20
N SER A 390 20.80 15.60 -5.00
CA SER A 390 21.00 16.57 -6.09
C SER A 390 21.99 16.13 -7.18
N ALA A 391 22.78 15.08 -6.94
CA ALA A 391 23.68 14.47 -7.91
C ALA A 391 23.03 13.30 -8.69
N GLY A 392 21.74 13.00 -8.47
CA GLY A 392 21.04 11.87 -9.07
C GLY A 392 21.38 10.52 -8.44
N VAL A 393 21.97 10.52 -7.24
CA VAL A 393 22.34 9.29 -6.52
C VAL A 393 21.24 8.94 -5.53
N TRP A 394 20.81 7.69 -5.56
CA TRP A 394 19.81 7.16 -4.64
C TRP A 394 20.44 6.67 -3.35
N GLU A 395 19.99 7.21 -2.23
CA GLU A 395 20.46 6.88 -0.90
C GLU A 395 19.34 6.22 -0.09
N LYS A 396 19.67 5.15 0.64
CA LYS A 396 18.75 4.52 1.58
C LYS A 396 18.69 5.35 2.86
N ASP A 397 17.47 5.66 3.28
CA ASP A 397 17.18 6.37 4.52
C ASP A 397 16.13 5.57 5.33
N PRO A 398 16.57 4.74 6.28
CA PRO A 398 15.66 3.97 7.14
C PRO A 398 14.81 4.83 8.06
N GLU A 399 15.26 6.04 8.39
CA GLU A 399 14.59 6.97 9.31
C GLU A 399 13.56 7.86 8.58
N GLY A 400 13.54 7.82 7.25
CA GLY A 400 12.58 8.56 6.42
C GLY A 400 12.63 10.07 6.68
N THR A 401 13.83 10.61 6.83
CA THR A 401 14.08 12.04 7.01
C THR A 401 13.82 12.84 5.74
N GLY A 402 13.89 12.22 4.56
CA GLY A 402 13.49 12.81 3.29
C GLY A 402 11.97 13.05 3.14
N PRO A 403 11.54 13.61 1.99
CA PRO A 403 10.14 13.89 1.73
C PRO A 403 9.32 12.60 1.61
N LEU A 404 8.16 12.52 2.27
CA LEU A 404 7.28 11.34 2.20
C LEU A 404 5.84 11.73 1.90
N PHE A 405 5.13 10.82 1.22
CA PHE A 405 3.78 11.03 0.72
C PHE A 405 2.83 9.92 1.19
N ALA A 406 1.56 10.24 1.33
CA ALA A 406 0.51 9.30 1.71
C ALA A 406 -0.86 9.72 1.16
N ASP A 407 -1.80 8.77 1.20
CA ASP A 407 -3.23 8.98 0.93
C ASP A 407 -3.54 9.78 -0.35
N VAL A 408 -2.93 9.39 -1.46
CA VAL A 408 -3.16 10.04 -2.76
C VAL A 408 -4.63 9.98 -3.18
N TYR A 409 -5.14 11.11 -3.66
CA TYR A 409 -6.44 11.25 -4.31
C TYR A 409 -6.27 11.95 -5.67
N PRO A 410 -6.60 11.30 -6.79
CA PRO A 410 -6.45 11.88 -8.12
C PRO A 410 -7.53 12.94 -8.40
N LEU A 411 -7.11 14.16 -8.74
CA LEU A 411 -7.99 15.20 -9.28
C LEU A 411 -8.06 15.12 -10.81
N SER A 412 -6.94 14.75 -11.44
CA SER A 412 -6.79 14.48 -12.87
C SER A 412 -5.59 13.54 -13.10
N ALA A 413 -5.24 13.26 -14.36
CA ALA A 413 -4.05 12.49 -14.70
C ALA A 413 -2.72 13.18 -14.32
N SER A 414 -2.74 14.49 -14.09
CA SER A 414 -1.55 15.31 -13.83
C SER A 414 -1.57 16.07 -12.50
N LEU A 415 -2.62 15.90 -11.69
CA LEU A 415 -2.80 16.63 -10.43
C LEU A 415 -3.47 15.76 -9.38
N PHE A 416 -2.91 15.76 -8.18
CA PHE A 416 -3.32 14.91 -7.07
C PHE A 416 -3.40 15.72 -5.77
N LEU A 417 -4.30 15.34 -4.88
CA LEU A 417 -4.23 15.70 -3.46
C LEU A 417 -3.48 14.61 -2.71
N VAL A 418 -2.61 15.00 -1.78
CA VAL A 418 -1.80 14.08 -0.98
C VAL A 418 -1.65 14.58 0.44
N ALA A 419 -1.42 13.66 1.38
CA ALA A 419 -0.76 13.98 2.63
C ALA A 419 0.76 13.96 2.41
N HIS A 420 1.48 14.97 2.88
CA HIS A 420 2.92 15.10 2.63
C HIS A 420 3.69 15.65 3.84
N LYS A 421 4.83 15.00 4.12
CA LYS A 421 5.84 15.44 5.07
C LYS A 421 7.06 15.92 4.27
N PRO A 422 7.43 17.20 4.36
CA PRO A 422 8.69 17.70 3.82
C PRO A 422 9.92 16.97 4.41
N GLY A 423 11.08 17.16 3.78
CA GLY A 423 12.34 16.68 4.36
C GLY A 423 12.68 17.40 5.66
N GLY A 424 13.34 16.71 6.58
CA GLY A 424 13.91 17.28 7.82
C GLY A 424 13.62 16.45 9.07
N THR A 425 12.38 15.99 9.26
CA THR A 425 11.98 15.15 10.41
C THR A 425 11.79 13.69 10.01
N VAL A 426 11.89 12.78 10.96
CA VAL A 426 11.70 11.33 10.75
C VAL A 426 10.28 11.00 10.31
N TRP A 427 10.08 9.84 9.67
CA TRP A 427 8.78 9.42 9.13
C TRP A 427 7.67 9.30 10.19
N THR A 428 8.03 9.05 11.45
CA THR A 428 7.13 8.93 12.62
C THR A 428 6.78 10.24 13.30
N ASP A 429 7.22 11.39 12.79
CA ASP A 429 6.87 12.69 13.37
C ASP A 429 5.34 12.80 13.49
N ALA A 430 4.85 12.83 14.73
CA ALA A 430 3.43 12.79 15.06
C ALA A 430 2.62 13.93 14.41
N LYS A 431 3.30 15.02 14.02
CA LYS A 431 2.70 16.25 13.47
C LYS A 431 3.29 16.63 12.09
N GLY A 432 4.04 15.72 11.48
CA GLY A 432 4.84 15.99 10.29
C GLY A 432 4.07 16.19 8.99
N TYR A 433 2.82 15.72 8.88
CA TYR A 433 2.11 15.63 7.61
C TYR A 433 1.04 16.72 7.45
N GLY A 434 1.05 17.41 6.31
CA GLY A 434 0.04 18.37 5.89
C GLY A 434 -0.64 17.94 4.59
N LEU A 435 -1.63 18.70 4.14
CA LEU A 435 -2.33 18.48 2.87
C LEU A 435 -1.68 19.31 1.76
N TYR A 436 -1.40 18.67 0.63
CA TYR A 436 -0.70 19.29 -0.51
C TYR A 436 -1.39 18.94 -1.83
N LEU A 437 -1.20 19.80 -2.82
CA LEU A 437 -1.29 19.43 -4.22
C LEU A 437 0.06 18.86 -4.67
N LEU A 438 0.00 17.82 -5.50
CA LEU A 438 1.14 17.18 -6.17
C LEU A 438 0.85 17.14 -7.67
N ASP A 439 1.78 17.59 -8.50
CA ASP A 439 1.66 17.46 -9.96
C ASP A 439 2.43 16.24 -10.51
N GLU A 440 2.29 15.95 -11.81
CA GLU A 440 2.98 14.84 -12.47
C GLU A 440 4.50 15.02 -12.63
N CYS A 441 5.03 16.22 -12.37
CA CYS A 441 6.47 16.50 -12.36
C CYS A 441 7.09 16.35 -10.96
N GLY A 442 6.29 16.12 -9.93
CA GLY A 442 6.73 16.07 -8.54
C GLY A 442 6.76 17.42 -7.83
N ALA A 443 6.21 18.48 -8.42
CA ALA A 443 6.04 19.75 -7.72
C ALA A 443 4.95 19.62 -6.67
N VAL A 444 5.16 20.26 -5.51
CA VAL A 444 4.22 20.25 -4.39
C VAL A 444 3.82 21.67 -4.01
N CYS A 445 2.56 21.85 -3.63
CA CYS A 445 2.03 23.11 -3.09
C CYS A 445 1.23 22.83 -1.82
N GLU A 446 1.61 23.44 -0.69
CA GLU A 446 0.88 23.28 0.56
C GLU A 446 -0.53 23.88 0.43
N VAL A 447 -1.53 23.11 0.83
CA VAL A 447 -2.93 23.53 0.88
C VAL A 447 -3.33 23.87 2.31
N TYR A 448 -2.96 23.01 3.26
CA TYR A 448 -3.26 23.21 4.67
C TYR A 448 -2.33 22.38 5.56
N ARG A 449 -1.92 22.96 6.69
CA ARG A 449 -1.16 22.29 7.73
C ARG A 449 -1.67 22.73 9.10
N ASP A 450 -1.77 21.78 10.01
CA ASP A 450 -1.99 22.05 11.42
C ASP A 450 -0.69 21.78 12.19
N PRO A 451 -0.07 22.79 12.84
CA PRO A 451 1.17 22.58 13.58
C PRO A 451 0.99 21.68 14.82
N ALA A 452 -0.24 21.44 15.27
CA ALA A 452 -0.52 20.63 16.44
C ALA A 452 -0.72 19.14 16.12
N ILE A 453 -1.07 18.78 14.87
CA ILE A 453 -1.45 17.41 14.49
C ILE A 453 -1.33 17.16 12.97
N SER A 454 -0.95 15.95 12.57
CA SER A 454 -0.89 15.58 11.15
C SER A 454 -2.27 15.54 10.48
N CYS A 455 -2.31 15.86 9.19
CA CYS A 455 -3.50 15.88 8.34
C CYS A 455 -3.38 14.81 7.24
N TRP A 456 -4.42 14.01 7.05
CA TRP A 456 -4.42 12.78 6.25
C TRP A 456 -5.64 12.68 5.34
N ARG A 457 -5.55 11.85 4.30
CA ARG A 457 -6.68 11.50 3.42
C ARG A 457 -7.47 12.70 2.87
N PRO A 458 -6.83 13.63 2.16
CA PRO A 458 -7.59 14.68 1.49
C PRO A 458 -8.49 14.09 0.40
N MET A 459 -9.77 14.47 0.40
CA MET A 459 -10.73 14.16 -0.66
C MET A 459 -11.59 15.39 -0.95
N PRO A 460 -11.86 15.75 -2.22
CA PRO A 460 -12.83 16.79 -2.53
C PRO A 460 -14.20 16.46 -1.95
N LEU A 461 -14.78 17.39 -1.18
CA LEU A 461 -16.14 17.27 -0.67
C LEU A 461 -17.13 17.73 -1.73
N ARG A 462 -17.42 16.83 -2.69
CA ARG A 462 -18.35 17.07 -3.80
C ARG A 462 -18.92 15.73 -4.33
N PRO A 463 -20.09 15.76 -5.00
CA PRO A 463 -20.63 14.55 -5.61
C PRO A 463 -19.67 13.93 -6.63
N ARG A 464 -19.71 12.61 -6.75
CA ARG A 464 -18.94 11.81 -7.71
C ARG A 464 -19.86 10.83 -8.45
N PRO A 465 -19.49 10.38 -9.67
CA PRO A 465 -20.30 9.41 -10.42
C PRO A 465 -20.56 8.13 -9.62
N VAL A 466 -21.80 7.67 -9.63
CA VAL A 466 -22.20 6.38 -9.05
C VAL A 466 -21.90 5.27 -10.07
N PRO A 467 -21.04 4.29 -9.76
CA PRO A 467 -20.83 3.13 -10.64
C PRO A 467 -22.13 2.31 -10.82
N PRO A 468 -22.23 1.48 -11.87
CA PRO A 468 -23.36 0.58 -12.03
C PRO A 468 -23.51 -0.38 -10.85
N VAL A 469 -24.75 -0.63 -10.42
CA VAL A 469 -25.06 -1.72 -9.49
C VAL A 469 -24.95 -3.04 -10.25
N MET A 470 -24.02 -3.91 -9.81
CA MET A 470 -23.84 -5.22 -10.41
C MET A 470 -24.88 -6.21 -9.87
N ALA A 471 -25.53 -6.97 -10.75
CA ALA A 471 -26.38 -8.08 -10.33
C ALA A 471 -25.52 -9.17 -9.69
N SER A 472 -25.96 -9.68 -8.54
CA SER A 472 -25.28 -10.80 -7.89
C SER A 472 -25.49 -12.09 -8.68
N SER A 473 -24.44 -12.89 -8.79
CA SER A 473 -24.50 -14.24 -9.36
C SER A 473 -24.58 -15.34 -8.30
N VAL A 474 -24.56 -14.96 -7.03
CA VAL A 474 -24.57 -15.88 -5.89
C VAL A 474 -25.96 -16.51 -5.77
N ASN A 475 -25.99 -17.83 -5.70
CA ASN A 475 -27.22 -18.56 -5.35
C ASN A 475 -27.38 -18.53 -3.82
N ALA A 476 -28.36 -17.75 -3.34
CA ALA A 476 -28.62 -17.57 -1.91
C ALA A 476 -28.87 -18.89 -1.17
N GLU A 477 -29.56 -19.87 -1.78
CA GLU A 477 -29.84 -21.16 -1.15
C GLU A 477 -28.56 -21.95 -0.91
N LEU A 478 -27.64 -21.97 -1.90
CA LEU A 478 -26.36 -22.67 -1.77
C LEU A 478 -25.42 -21.96 -0.80
N ALA A 479 -25.40 -20.62 -0.81
CA ALA A 479 -24.55 -19.83 0.08
C ALA A 479 -24.86 -20.05 1.57
N THR A 480 -26.10 -20.39 1.93
CA THR A 480 -26.46 -20.70 3.33
C THR A 480 -25.97 -22.06 3.83
N ARG A 481 -25.47 -22.94 2.94
CA ARG A 481 -25.02 -24.31 3.28
C ARG A 481 -23.51 -24.41 3.54
N SER A 482 -22.78 -23.35 3.25
CA SER A 482 -21.32 -23.19 3.43
C SER A 482 -21.03 -22.25 4.57
#